data_AF-A0A2U3LR03-F1
#
_entry.id   AF-A0A2U3LR03-F1
#
_cell.length_a   1.000
_cell.length_b   1.000
_cell.length_c   1.000
_cell.angle_alpha   90.00
_cell.angle_beta   90.00
_cell.angle_gamma   90.00
#
_symmetry.space_group_name_H-M   'P 1'
#
loop_
_entity.id
_entity.type
_entity.pdbx_description
1 polymer ?
#
loop_
_entity_poly.entity_id
_entity_poly.type
_entity_poly.pdbx_seq_one_letter_code
_entity_poly.pdbx_strand_id
1 'polypeptide(L)'
;MPRKRAMQLKFFVSDEELERIKSKVAASKLNQSDFLRKSALEKEIVVIDGIKELVLELKRIGVNLNQLTKLVHQDRLSDHDGRLQEIHGELKEAWHSLRQLIRVRGR
;
A
#
# COMPACT_ATOMS: atom_id res chain seq x y z
N MET A 1 34.36 -19.25 -26.60
CA MET A 1 33.91 -17.87 -26.29
C MET A 1 33.50 -17.81 -24.82
N PRO A 2 33.88 -16.76 -24.08
CA PRO A 2 33.41 -16.58 -22.71
C PRO A 2 31.89 -16.37 -22.67
N ARG A 3 31.23 -16.77 -21.57
CA ARG A 3 29.79 -16.58 -21.39
C ARG A 3 29.46 -15.09 -21.41
N LYS A 4 28.41 -14.70 -22.15
CA LYS A 4 27.89 -13.31 -22.17
C LYS A 4 27.43 -12.83 -20.78
N ARG A 5 26.98 -13.75 -19.92
CA ARG A 5 26.58 -13.48 -18.53
C ARG A 5 27.43 -14.34 -17.60
N ALA A 6 28.40 -13.72 -16.91
CA ALA A 6 29.41 -14.42 -16.12
C ALA A 6 29.05 -14.56 -14.62
N MET A 7 28.16 -13.71 -14.10
CA MET A 7 27.79 -13.69 -12.68
C MET A 7 26.57 -14.57 -12.39
N GLN A 8 26.59 -15.25 -11.24
CA GLN A 8 25.46 -16.04 -10.74
C GLN A 8 24.87 -15.38 -9.49
N LEU A 9 23.55 -15.26 -9.43
CA LEU A 9 22.80 -14.82 -8.25
C LEU A 9 22.12 -16.05 -7.62
N LYS A 10 22.39 -16.31 -6.34
CA LYS A 10 21.78 -17.40 -5.56
C LYS A 10 21.05 -16.79 -4.35
N PHE A 11 19.89 -17.33 -4.02
CA PHE A 11 19.12 -16.95 -2.84
C PHE A 11 18.43 -18.19 -2.27
N PHE A 12 18.20 -18.18 -0.96
CA PHE A 12 17.48 -19.25 -0.27
C PHE A 12 15.98 -19.11 -0.50
N VAL A 13 15.30 -20.25 -0.61
CA VAL A 13 13.84 -20.35 -0.73
C VAL A 13 13.36 -21.53 0.10
N SER A 14 12.15 -21.45 0.63
CA SER A 14 11.44 -22.62 1.15
C SER A 14 10.96 -23.53 0.02
N ASP A 15 10.54 -24.76 0.37
CA ASP A 15 9.95 -25.69 -0.60
C ASP A 15 8.69 -25.10 -1.26
N GLU A 16 7.86 -24.40 -0.47
CA GLU A 16 6.65 -23.74 -0.97
C GLU A 16 6.98 -22.59 -1.94
N GLU A 17 7.98 -21.77 -1.60
CA GLU A 17 8.44 -20.68 -2.47
C GLU A 17 9.00 -21.22 -3.79
N LEU A 18 9.76 -22.31 -3.73
CA LEU A 18 10.32 -22.96 -4.91
C LEU A 18 9.22 -23.47 -5.85
N GLU A 19 8.20 -24.15 -5.32
CA GLU A 19 7.07 -24.63 -6.12
C GLU A 19 6.26 -23.47 -6.74
N ARG A 20 6.03 -22.39 -5.99
CA ARG A 20 5.37 -21.18 -6.53
C ARG A 20 6.20 -20.53 -7.63
N ILE A 21 7.53 -20.49 -7.50
CA ILE A 21 8.42 -19.97 -8.55
C ILE A 21 8.32 -20.84 -9.80
N LYS A 22 8.42 -22.17 -9.67
CA LYS A 22 8.32 -23.11 -10.81
C LYS A 22 6.98 -22.97 -11.54
N SER A 23 5.88 -22.88 -10.80
CA SER A 23 4.54 -22.69 -11.37
C SER A 23 4.46 -21.39 -12.20
N LYS A 24 4.98 -20.28 -11.67
CA LYS A 24 5.03 -19.00 -12.39
C LYS A 24 5.90 -19.04 -13.64
N VAL A 25 7.04 -19.74 -13.58
CA VAL A 25 7.94 -19.96 -14.74
C VAL A 25 7.23 -20.77 -15.83
N ALA A 26 6.55 -21.86 -15.44
CA ALA A 26 5.79 -22.69 -16.37
C ALA A 26 4.67 -21.89 -17.07
N ALA A 27 3.93 -21.09 -16.29
CA ALA A 27 2.88 -20.22 -16.82
C ALA A 27 3.42 -19.13 -17.76
N SER A 28 4.64 -18.64 -17.55
CA SER A 28 5.22 -17.55 -18.36
C SER A 28 5.79 -18.01 -19.71
N LYS A 29 5.92 -19.32 -19.95
CA LYS A 29 6.58 -19.89 -21.15
C LYS A 29 8.02 -19.41 -21.36
N LEU A 30 8.70 -19.00 -20.28
CA LEU A 30 10.10 -18.59 -20.29
C LEU A 30 10.92 -19.64 -19.55
N ASN A 31 12.22 -19.74 -19.83
CA ASN A 31 13.10 -20.48 -18.93
C ASN A 31 13.23 -19.71 -17.60
N GLN A 32 13.56 -20.44 -16.53
CA GLN A 32 13.63 -19.87 -15.18
C GLN A 32 14.58 -18.67 -15.08
N SER A 33 15.73 -18.70 -15.76
CA SER A 33 16.71 -17.60 -15.72
C SER A 33 16.17 -16.33 -16.37
N ASP A 34 15.46 -16.45 -17.48
CA ASP A 34 14.87 -15.31 -18.18
C ASP A 34 13.64 -14.79 -17.43
N PHE A 35 12.80 -15.67 -16.89
CA PHE A 35 11.66 -15.28 -16.06
C PHE A 35 12.08 -14.49 -14.82
N LEU A 36 13.06 -15.00 -14.06
CA LEU A 36 13.53 -14.35 -12.84
C LEU A 36 14.24 -13.04 -13.16
N ARG A 37 15.03 -13.00 -14.24
CA ARG A 37 15.71 -11.76 -14.66
C ARG A 37 14.71 -10.69 -15.09
N LYS A 38 13.72 -11.04 -15.92
CA LYS A 38 12.65 -10.10 -16.29
C LYS A 38 11.87 -9.65 -15.07
N SER A 39 11.53 -10.58 -14.18
CA SER A 39 10.82 -10.25 -12.95
C SER A 39 11.61 -9.34 -12.02
N ALA A 40 12.94 -9.43 -11.98
CA ALA A 40 13.79 -8.60 -11.14
C ALA A 40 14.17 -7.26 -11.78
N LEU A 41 14.22 -7.16 -13.10
CA LEU A 41 14.66 -5.96 -13.82
C LEU A 41 13.52 -5.12 -14.39
N GLU A 42 12.43 -5.76 -14.84
CA GLU A 42 11.34 -5.08 -15.55
C GLU A 42 10.14 -4.79 -14.64
N LYS A 43 10.06 -5.43 -13.47
CA LYS A 43 9.00 -5.09 -12.50
C LYS A 43 9.44 -3.93 -11.64
N GLU A 44 8.64 -2.89 -11.65
CA GLU A 44 8.79 -1.76 -10.74
C GLU A 44 8.45 -2.19 -9.31
N ILE A 45 9.41 -2.03 -8.39
CA ILE A 45 9.16 -2.14 -6.95
C ILE A 45 8.91 -0.74 -6.44
N VAL A 46 7.63 -0.41 -6.22
CA VAL A 46 7.24 0.87 -5.64
C VAL A 46 7.31 0.74 -4.12
N VAL A 47 8.29 1.39 -3.51
CA VAL A 47 8.33 1.58 -2.05
C VAL A 47 7.46 2.79 -1.73
N ILE A 48 6.38 2.56 -0.99
CA ILE A 48 5.47 3.63 -0.57
C ILE A 48 5.77 3.95 0.89
N ASP A 49 6.66 4.91 1.09
CA ASP A 49 6.90 5.51 2.39
C ASP A 49 5.66 6.31 2.83
N GLY A 50 5.30 6.27 4.12
CA GLY A 50 4.14 6.99 4.64
C GLY A 50 2.82 6.19 4.70
N ILE A 51 2.77 4.94 4.22
CA ILE A 51 1.55 4.12 4.28
C ILE A 51 1.13 3.82 5.72
N LYS A 52 2.09 3.57 6.61
CA LYS A 52 1.80 3.23 8.01
C LYS A 52 1.18 4.43 8.72
N GLU A 53 1.74 5.60 8.48
CA GLU A 53 1.30 6.90 8.97
C GLU A 53 -0.12 7.21 8.47
N LEU A 54 -0.39 6.99 7.19
CA LEU A 54 -1.74 7.12 6.62
C LEU A 54 -2.75 6.18 7.29
N VAL A 55 -2.38 4.93 7.55
CA VAL A 55 -3.26 3.96 8.23
C VAL A 55 -3.54 4.38 9.67
N LEU A 56 -2.57 4.95 10.37
CA LEU A 56 -2.75 5.48 11.73
C LEU A 56 -3.72 6.66 11.76
N GLU A 57 -3.59 7.61 10.83
CA GLU A 57 -4.51 8.74 10.70
C GLU A 57 -5.93 8.28 10.34
N LEU A 58 -6.07 7.31 9.42
CA LEU A 58 -7.37 6.74 9.09
C LEU A 58 -8.03 6.09 10.31
N LYS A 59 -7.25 5.40 11.16
CA LYS A 59 -7.74 4.81 12.40
C LYS A 59 -8.21 5.88 13.39
N ARG A 60 -7.49 7.01 13.52
CA ARG A 60 -7.90 8.16 14.36
C ARG A 60 -9.22 8.75 13.89
N ILE A 61 -9.38 8.96 12.58
CA ILE A 61 -10.64 9.43 11.98
C ILE A 61 -11.79 8.47 12.31
N GLY A 62 -11.58 7.16 12.15
CA GLY A 62 -12.59 6.16 12.49
C GLY A 62 -13.00 6.17 13.97
N VAL A 63 -12.05 6.40 14.88
CA VAL A 63 -12.33 6.55 16.32
C VAL A 63 -13.18 7.80 16.59
N ASN A 64 -12.80 8.95 16.01
CA ASN A 64 -13.54 10.21 16.19
C ASN A 64 -14.98 10.09 15.65
N LEU A 65 -15.15 9.46 14.48
CA LEU A 65 -16.46 9.20 13.90
C LEU A 65 -17.33 8.30 14.81
N ASN A 66 -16.75 7.23 15.38
CA ASN A 66 -17.49 6.35 16.28
C ASN A 66 -17.91 7.06 17.58
N GLN A 67 -17.10 7.99 18.07
CA GLN A 67 -17.45 8.83 19.23
C GLN A 67 -18.63 9.75 18.91
N LEU A 68 -18.63 10.38 17.73
CA LEU A 68 -19.76 11.19 17.27
C LEU A 68 -21.05 10.37 17.17
N THR A 69 -20.99 9.20 16.53
CA THR A 69 -22.17 8.33 16.39
C THR A 69 -22.73 7.94 17.76
N LYS A 70 -21.87 7.65 18.75
CA LYS A 70 -22.30 7.39 20.12
C LYS A 70 -22.96 8.60 20.78
N LEU A 71 -22.46 9.81 20.57
CA LEU A 71 -23.03 11.03 21.12
C LEU A 71 -24.39 11.37 20.49
N VAL A 72 -24.56 11.13 19.18
CA VAL A 72 -25.84 11.21 18.47
C VAL A 72 -26.84 10.22 19.06
N HIS A 73 -26.46 8.95 19.19
CA HIS A 73 -27.35 7.92 19.77
C HIS A 73 -27.71 8.16 21.24
N GLN A 74 -26.97 8.98 21.96
CA GLN A 74 -27.23 9.31 23.36
C GLN A 74 -28.11 10.56 23.55
N ASP A 75 -28.64 11.16 22.46
CA ASP A 75 -29.38 12.44 22.46
C ASP A 75 -28.62 13.59 23.17
N ARG A 76 -27.29 13.50 23.22
CA ARG A 76 -26.40 14.48 23.89
C ARG A 76 -25.88 15.58 22.98
N LEU A 77 -26.37 15.66 21.74
CA LEU A 77 -26.02 16.72 20.80
C LEU A 77 -27.12 17.78 20.80
N SER A 78 -27.02 18.72 21.75
CA SER A 78 -27.88 19.90 21.81
C SER A 78 -27.19 21.17 21.31
N ASP A 79 -25.99 21.09 20.72
CA ASP A 79 -25.34 22.25 20.11
C ASP A 79 -24.62 21.87 18.81
N HIS A 80 -25.24 22.29 17.71
CA HIS A 80 -24.97 21.91 16.34
C HIS A 80 -24.27 23.07 15.62
N ASP A 81 -22.94 23.06 15.55
CA ASP A 81 -22.20 23.51 14.36
C ASP A 81 -20.68 23.34 14.56
N GLY A 82 -20.13 23.88 15.66
CA GLY A 82 -18.68 24.04 15.82
C GLY A 82 -17.86 22.75 15.77
N ARG A 83 -18.32 21.71 16.47
CA ARG A 83 -17.58 20.43 16.58
C ARG A 83 -17.68 19.57 15.31
N LEU A 84 -18.79 19.70 14.58
CA LEU A 84 -19.00 19.08 13.28
C LEU A 84 -18.13 19.77 12.21
N GLN A 85 -18.02 21.10 12.27
CA GLN A 85 -17.15 21.89 11.40
C GLN A 85 -15.67 21.56 11.62
N GLU A 86 -15.25 21.35 12.87
CA GLU A 86 -13.87 20.99 13.21
C GLU A 86 -13.50 19.61 12.62
N ILE A 87 -14.37 18.62 12.80
CA ILE A 87 -14.16 17.27 12.25
C ILE A 87 -14.24 17.26 10.72
N HIS A 88 -15.13 18.07 10.13
CA HIS A 88 -15.18 18.26 8.69
C HIS A 88 -13.87 18.90 8.17
N GLY A 89 -13.28 19.82 8.93
CA GLY A 89 -11.96 20.40 8.66
C GLY A 89 -10.85 19.34 8.65
N GLU A 90 -10.74 18.55 9.71
CA GLU A 90 -9.77 17.44 9.81
C GLU A 90 -9.92 16.45 8.65
N LEU A 91 -11.15 16.11 8.28
CA LEU A 91 -11.44 15.20 7.17
C LEU A 91 -10.99 15.78 5.83
N LYS A 92 -11.15 17.09 5.64
CA LYS A 92 -10.74 17.81 4.43
C LYS A 92 -9.23 17.89 4.30
N GLU A 93 -8.51 18.06 5.39
CA GLU A 93 -7.04 18.04 5.41
C GLU A 93 -6.49 16.64 5.13
N ALA A 94 -7.06 15.61 5.77
CA ALA A 94 -6.69 14.22 5.50
C ALA A 94 -6.91 13.86 4.01
N TRP A 95 -8.01 14.33 3.43
CA TRP A 95 -8.29 14.16 2.00
C TRP A 95 -7.30 14.92 1.09
N HIS A 96 -6.86 16.11 1.49
CA HIS A 96 -5.85 16.87 0.75
C HIS A 96 -4.50 16.13 0.73
N SER A 97 -4.04 15.65 1.89
CA SER A 97 -2.81 14.86 2.02
C SER A 97 -2.85 13.58 1.18
N LEU A 98 -3.98 12.87 1.20
CA LEU A 98 -4.19 11.68 0.37
C LEU A 98 -4.13 12.03 -1.13
N ARG A 99 -4.76 13.12 -1.56
CA ARG A 99 -4.70 13.57 -2.96
C ARG A 99 -3.27 13.90 -3.41
N GLN A 100 -2.46 14.54 -2.57
CA GLN A 100 -1.06 14.85 -2.92
C GLN A 100 -0.27 13.56 -3.14
N LEU A 101 -0.41 12.56 -2.26
CA LEU A 101 0.24 11.26 -2.40
C LEU A 101 -0.20 10.52 -3.67
N ILE A 102 -1.49 10.59 -4.02
CA ILE A 102 -2.02 9.99 -5.25
C ILE A 102 -1.53 10.74 -6.50
N ARG A 103 -1.36 12.07 -6.44
CA ARG A 103 -0.95 12.90 -7.58
C ARG A 103 0.54 12.78 -7.91
N VAL A 104 1.38 12.53 -6.90
CA VAL A 104 2.79 12.15 -7.10
C VAL A 104 2.91 10.85 -7.92
N ARG A 105 1.90 9.97 -7.85
CA ARG A 105 1.81 8.70 -8.57
C ARG A 105 1.40 8.82 -10.05
N GLY A 106 1.02 10.03 -10.51
CA GLY A 106 0.51 10.27 -11.87
C GLY A 106 1.55 10.80 -12.87
N ARG A 107 2.85 10.74 -12.55
CA ARG A 107 3.96 11.06 -13.44
C ARG A 107 4.92 9.90 -13.54
#